data_AF-A0A1S4F9W4-F1
#
_entry.id   AF-A0A1S4F9W4-F1
#
_cell.length_a   1.000
_cell.length_b   1.000
_cell.length_c   1.000
_cell.angle_alpha   90.00
_cell.angle_beta   90.00
_cell.angle_gamma   90.00
#
_symmetry.space_group_name_H-M   'P 1'
#
loop_
_entity.id
_entity.type
_entity.pdbx_description
1 polymer ?
#
loop_
_entity_poly.entity_id
_entity_poly.type
_entity_poly.pdbx_seq_one_letter_code
_entity_poly.pdbx_strand_id
1 'polypeptide(L)'
;MEVLYFQTNSLIQETQQCFQQLSSVRVDSVAVEADIQTKLATVNANCDRLDVLLYKVPVAQRQNAKMRIDQLKYDVRHLQAALKLYQDKKARKEMELAERESLLNKRFTANSETSIDIDYSLQHHNSMQNAHRGVDEMLWTGSNILDGLRNQRETLKGAKKRILDVGNTLGLSNQTMKMIERRLAEDKYVMVGGMIVTLLIIVLVIYFFVF
;
A
#
# COMPACT_ATOMS: atom_id res chain seq x y z
N MET A 1 17.36 -19.12 -1.12
CA MET A 1 16.38 -18.01 -1.09
C MET A 1 16.13 -17.49 -2.50
N GLU A 2 17.16 -17.19 -3.29
CA GLU A 2 17.00 -16.60 -4.63
C GLU A 2 16.24 -17.50 -5.63
N VAL A 3 16.50 -18.81 -5.66
CA VAL A 3 15.78 -19.73 -6.55
C VAL A 3 14.26 -19.74 -6.29
N LEU A 4 13.86 -19.78 -5.01
CA LEU A 4 12.45 -19.71 -4.62
C LEU A 4 11.84 -18.35 -4.96
N TYR A 5 12.62 -17.27 -4.83
CA TYR A 5 12.17 -15.93 -5.21
C TYR A 5 11.90 -15.82 -6.72
N PHE A 6 12.82 -16.28 -7.57
CA PHE A 6 12.63 -16.28 -9.02
C PHE A 6 11.46 -17.17 -9.45
N GLN A 7 11.32 -18.36 -8.85
CA GLN A 7 10.19 -19.24 -9.10
C GLN A 7 8.86 -18.58 -8.72
N THR A 8 8.82 -17.92 -7.56
CA THR A 8 7.60 -17.22 -7.08
C THR A 8 7.26 -16.05 -7.99
N ASN A 9 8.26 -15.30 -8.47
CA ASN A 9 8.05 -14.20 -9.41
C ASN A 9 7.54 -14.70 -10.77
N SER A 10 8.10 -15.79 -11.30
CA SER A 10 7.60 -16.45 -12.53
C SER A 10 6.14 -16.86 -12.38
N LEU A 11 5.78 -17.49 -11.26
CA LEU A 11 4.39 -17.88 -10.98
C LEU A 11 3.45 -16.67 -10.89
N ILE A 12 3.89 -15.54 -10.35
CA ILE A 12 3.11 -14.29 -10.31
C ILE A 12 2.87 -13.77 -11.74
N GLN A 13 3.90 -13.78 -12.60
CA GLN A 13 3.76 -13.35 -14.00
C GLN A 13 2.82 -14.28 -14.79
N GLU A 14 2.94 -15.59 -14.61
CA GLU A 14 2.00 -16.55 -15.21
C GLU A 14 0.57 -16.31 -14.72
N THR A 15 0.39 -16.05 -13.43
CA THR A 15 -0.93 -15.74 -12.85
C THR A 15 -1.52 -14.48 -13.51
N GLN A 16 -0.71 -13.44 -13.72
CA GLN A 16 -1.13 -12.22 -14.43
C GLN A 16 -1.51 -12.50 -15.89
N GLN A 17 -0.78 -13.38 -16.59
CA GLN A 17 -1.14 -13.79 -17.95
C GLN A 17 -2.46 -14.57 -17.98
N CYS A 18 -2.70 -15.46 -17.01
CA CYS A 18 -3.99 -16.15 -16.86
C CYS A 18 -5.14 -15.14 -16.62
N PHE A 19 -4.92 -14.08 -15.83
CA PHE A 19 -5.91 -13.00 -15.67
C PHE A 19 -6.19 -12.24 -16.98
N GLN A 20 -5.16 -12.00 -17.81
CA GLN A 20 -5.36 -11.39 -19.14
C GLN A 20 -6.18 -12.32 -20.04
N GLN A 21 -5.93 -13.62 -20.00
CA GLN A 21 -6.72 -14.61 -20.74
C GLN A 21 -8.16 -14.70 -20.23
N LEU A 22 -8.40 -14.56 -18.91
CA LEU A 22 -9.74 -14.51 -18.31
C LEU A 22 -10.58 -13.33 -18.83
N SER A 23 -9.92 -12.25 -19.26
CA SER A 23 -10.60 -11.12 -19.91
C SER A 23 -10.92 -11.36 -21.39
N SER A 24 -10.25 -12.34 -22.02
CA SER A 24 -10.53 -12.75 -23.39
C SER A 24 -11.73 -13.70 -23.41
N VAL A 25 -12.76 -13.34 -24.18
CA VAL A 25 -14.10 -13.97 -24.21
C VAL A 25 -14.12 -15.45 -24.64
N ARG A 26 -12.97 -16.02 -25.07
CA ARG A 26 -12.89 -17.33 -25.75
C ARG A 26 -12.48 -18.51 -24.86
N VAL A 27 -12.16 -18.30 -23.59
CA VAL A 27 -11.60 -19.35 -22.72
C VAL A 27 -12.59 -19.74 -21.61
N ASP A 28 -12.62 -21.02 -21.25
CA ASP A 28 -13.40 -21.57 -20.13
C ASP A 28 -13.05 -20.86 -18.81
N SER A 29 -13.83 -19.85 -18.45
CA SER A 29 -13.59 -18.96 -17.30
C SER A 29 -13.45 -19.74 -15.98
N VAL A 30 -14.19 -20.83 -15.81
CA VAL A 30 -14.18 -21.65 -14.58
C VAL A 30 -12.85 -22.41 -14.41
N ALA A 31 -12.31 -22.98 -15.50
CA ALA A 31 -11.05 -23.73 -15.43
C ALA A 31 -9.86 -22.80 -15.15
N VAL A 32 -9.86 -21.62 -15.78
CA VAL A 32 -8.82 -20.59 -15.56
C VAL A 32 -8.91 -20.00 -14.15
N GLU A 33 -10.10 -19.78 -13.60
CA GLU A 33 -10.28 -19.35 -12.20
C GLU A 33 -9.68 -20.36 -11.21
N ALA A 34 -9.95 -21.66 -11.40
CA ALA A 34 -9.43 -22.72 -10.54
C ALA A 34 -7.89 -22.83 -10.63
N ASP A 35 -7.33 -22.67 -11.82
CA ASP A 35 -5.88 -22.63 -12.04
C ASP A 35 -5.24 -21.42 -11.35
N ILE A 36 -5.81 -20.22 -11.52
CA ILE A 36 -5.36 -18.99 -10.85
C ILE A 36 -5.39 -19.17 -9.32
N GLN A 37 -6.45 -19.76 -8.78
CA GLN A 37 -6.57 -19.99 -7.33
C GLN A 37 -5.50 -20.97 -6.82
N THR A 38 -5.22 -22.03 -7.57
CA THR A 38 -4.18 -23.02 -7.23
C THR A 38 -2.79 -22.41 -7.31
N LYS A 39 -2.50 -21.60 -8.33
CA LYS A 39 -1.24 -20.86 -8.47
C LYS A 39 -1.06 -19.85 -7.34
N LEU A 40 -2.09 -19.07 -7.00
CA LEU A 40 -2.06 -18.14 -5.87
C LEU A 40 -1.80 -18.84 -4.53
N ALA A 41 -2.41 -20.00 -4.28
CA ALA A 41 -2.15 -20.79 -3.08
C ALA A 41 -0.68 -21.26 -3.00
N THR A 42 -0.13 -21.70 -4.13
CA THR A 42 1.27 -22.14 -4.24
C THR A 42 2.24 -20.96 -4.02
N VAL A 43 1.95 -19.80 -4.60
CA VAL A 43 2.72 -18.57 -4.42
C VAL A 43 2.70 -18.11 -2.96
N ASN A 44 1.54 -18.18 -2.31
CA ASN A 44 1.41 -17.81 -0.89
C ASN A 44 2.23 -18.75 0.01
N ALA A 45 2.15 -20.06 -0.23
CA ALA A 45 2.98 -21.04 0.48
C ALA A 45 4.49 -20.82 0.25
N ASN A 46 4.89 -20.37 -0.94
CA ASN A 46 6.28 -20.01 -1.22
C ASN A 46 6.71 -18.72 -0.49
N CYS A 47 5.84 -17.71 -0.39
CA CYS A 47 6.07 -16.51 0.39
C CYS A 47 6.27 -16.82 1.88
N ASP A 48 5.46 -17.72 2.46
CA ASP A 48 5.61 -18.17 3.85
C ASP A 48 6.95 -18.91 4.06
N ARG A 49 7.36 -19.73 3.09
CA ARG A 49 8.69 -20.38 3.12
C ARG A 49 9.83 -19.37 3.00
N LEU A 50 9.67 -18.33 2.18
CA LEU A 50 10.65 -17.25 2.05
C LEU A 50 10.78 -16.44 3.35
N ASP A 51 9.69 -16.22 4.10
CA ASP A 51 9.74 -15.62 5.44
C ASP A 51 10.53 -16.47 6.43
N VAL A 52 10.35 -17.79 6.42
CA VAL A 52 11.13 -18.70 7.27
C VAL A 52 12.62 -18.64 6.89
N LEU A 53 12.92 -18.57 5.59
CA LEU A 53 14.29 -18.45 5.09
C LEU A 53 14.92 -17.09 5.39
N LEU A 54 14.13 -16.03 5.60
CA LEU A 54 14.62 -14.70 6.00
C LEU A 54 15.41 -14.75 7.32
N TYR A 55 14.99 -15.61 8.26
CA TYR A 55 15.67 -15.77 9.55
C TYR A 55 17.06 -16.41 9.41
N LYS A 56 17.31 -17.17 8.34
CA LYS A 56 18.59 -17.84 8.07
C LYS A 56 19.62 -16.94 7.37
N VAL A 57 19.27 -15.69 7.06
CA VAL A 57 20.10 -14.79 6.24
C VAL A 57 20.84 -13.78 7.12
N PRO A 58 22.09 -13.40 6.75
CA PRO A 58 22.87 -12.39 7.47
C PRO A 58 22.11 -11.07 7.66
N VAL A 59 22.31 -10.43 8.82
CA VAL A 59 21.55 -9.24 9.23
C VAL A 59 21.66 -8.09 8.21
N ALA A 60 22.81 -7.95 7.54
CA ALA A 60 23.04 -6.92 6.52
C ALA A 60 22.15 -7.07 5.27
N GLN A 61 21.81 -8.29 4.87
CA GLN A 61 20.97 -8.55 3.68
C GLN A 61 19.50 -8.76 4.02
N ARG A 62 19.19 -8.97 5.31
CA ARG A 62 17.85 -9.29 5.80
C ARG A 62 16.84 -8.18 5.50
N GLN A 63 17.22 -6.91 5.59
CA GLN A 63 16.33 -5.80 5.30
C GLN A 63 15.91 -5.75 3.81
N ASN A 64 16.86 -5.93 2.90
CA ASN A 64 16.60 -5.97 1.46
C ASN A 64 15.75 -7.20 1.07
N ALA A 65 16.08 -8.37 1.63
CA ALA A 65 15.30 -9.59 1.40
C ALA A 65 13.86 -9.46 1.92
N LYS A 66 13.68 -8.80 3.08
CA LYS A 66 12.36 -8.54 3.67
C LYS A 66 11.53 -7.62 2.77
N MET A 67 12.11 -6.53 2.30
CA MET A 67 11.44 -5.60 1.38
C MET A 67 10.95 -6.32 0.11
N ARG A 68 11.78 -7.18 -0.47
CA ARG A 68 11.42 -7.99 -1.64
C ARG A 68 10.25 -8.94 -1.34
N ILE A 69 10.29 -9.66 -0.22
CA ILE A 69 9.21 -10.57 0.18
C ILE A 69 7.90 -9.80 0.45
N ASP A 70 7.98 -8.64 1.11
CA ASP A 70 6.82 -7.78 1.37
C ASP A 70 6.19 -7.27 0.06
N GLN A 71 7.01 -6.97 -0.95
CA GLN A 71 6.53 -6.64 -2.30
C GLN A 71 5.77 -7.81 -2.94
N LEU A 72 6.32 -9.04 -2.89
CA LEU A 72 5.62 -10.22 -3.42
C LEU A 72 4.29 -10.47 -2.71
N LYS A 73 4.25 -10.30 -1.38
CA LYS A 73 3.00 -10.43 -0.60
C LYS A 73 1.98 -9.39 -1.00
N TYR A 74 2.41 -8.16 -1.28
CA TYR A 74 1.52 -7.12 -1.78
C TYR A 74 0.90 -7.51 -3.13
N ASP A 75 1.73 -7.97 -4.07
CA ASP A 75 1.29 -8.39 -5.41
C ASP A 75 0.29 -9.57 -5.33
N VAL A 76 0.54 -10.55 -4.46
CA VAL A 76 -0.37 -11.68 -4.22
C VAL A 76 -1.72 -11.21 -3.66
N ARG A 77 -1.72 -10.32 -2.67
CA ARG A 77 -2.96 -9.77 -2.10
C ARG A 77 -3.76 -9.00 -3.14
N HIS A 78 -3.08 -8.24 -3.98
CA HIS A 78 -3.72 -7.52 -5.09
C HIS A 78 -4.38 -8.50 -6.07
N LEU A 79 -3.67 -9.55 -6.49
CA LEU A 79 -4.22 -10.56 -7.39
C LEU A 79 -5.40 -11.35 -6.77
N GLN A 80 -5.33 -11.65 -5.47
CA GLN A 80 -6.45 -12.27 -4.74
C GLN A 80 -7.69 -11.36 -4.69
N ALA A 81 -7.50 -10.06 -4.43
CA ALA A 81 -8.59 -9.09 -4.44
C ALA A 81 -9.21 -8.97 -5.83
N ALA A 82 -8.40 -8.98 -6.89
CA ALA A 82 -8.86 -8.96 -8.28
C ALA A 82 -9.70 -10.22 -8.62
N LEU A 83 -9.26 -11.42 -8.21
CA LEU A 83 -10.03 -12.65 -8.37
C LEU A 83 -11.40 -12.55 -7.68
N LYS A 84 -11.40 -12.10 -6.43
CA LYS A 84 -12.63 -11.98 -5.63
C LYS A 84 -13.63 -11.01 -6.28
N LEU A 85 -13.16 -9.86 -6.75
CA LEU A 85 -14.02 -8.89 -7.44
C LEU A 85 -14.64 -9.49 -8.71
N TYR A 86 -13.86 -10.29 -9.46
CA TYR A 86 -14.36 -10.99 -10.63
C TYR A 86 -15.45 -12.01 -10.27
N GLN A 87 -15.22 -12.83 -9.25
CA GLN A 87 -16.19 -13.81 -8.74
C GLN A 87 -17.47 -13.16 -8.24
N ASP A 88 -17.36 -12.07 -7.47
CA ASP A 88 -18.51 -11.30 -6.99
C ASP A 88 -19.33 -10.73 -8.15
N LYS A 89 -18.66 -10.22 -9.20
CA LYS A 89 -19.32 -9.71 -10.40
C LYS A 89 -20.05 -10.81 -11.17
N LYS A 90 -19.48 -12.01 -11.24
CA LYS A 90 -20.10 -13.18 -11.87
C LYS A 90 -21.33 -13.64 -11.07
N ALA A 91 -21.19 -13.78 -9.76
CA ALA A 91 -22.27 -14.18 -8.86
C ALA A 91 -23.45 -13.18 -8.88
N ARG A 92 -23.17 -11.87 -8.93
CA ARG A 92 -24.23 -10.85 -9.07
C ARG A 92 -25.01 -11.02 -10.37
N LYS A 93 -24.33 -11.24 -11.49
CA LYS A 93 -25.00 -11.48 -12.78
C LYS A 93 -25.86 -12.74 -12.76
N GLU A 94 -25.38 -13.81 -12.13
CA GLU A 94 -26.13 -15.05 -11.98
C GLU A 94 -27.38 -14.84 -11.10
N MET A 95 -27.27 -14.09 -10.00
CA MET A 95 -28.42 -13.72 -9.16
C MET A 95 -29.43 -12.86 -9.92
N GLU A 96 -28.99 -11.86 -10.68
CA GLU A 96 -29.85 -11.01 -11.51
C GLU A 96 -30.59 -11.82 -12.58
N LEU A 97 -29.91 -12.79 -13.22
CA LEU A 97 -30.51 -13.69 -14.19
C LEU A 97 -31.53 -14.63 -13.53
N ALA A 98 -31.21 -15.20 -12.38
CA ALA A 98 -32.11 -16.08 -11.63
C ALA A 98 -33.35 -15.32 -11.13
N GLU A 99 -33.19 -14.08 -10.65
CA GLU A 99 -34.29 -13.21 -10.27
C GLU A 99 -35.17 -12.89 -11.49
N ARG A 100 -34.56 -12.53 -12.62
CA ARG A 100 -35.27 -12.32 -13.88
C ARG A 100 -36.05 -13.56 -14.33
N GLU A 101 -35.46 -14.75 -14.29
CA GLU A 101 -36.14 -16.00 -14.63
C GLU A 101 -37.27 -16.30 -13.65
N SER A 102 -37.12 -16.01 -12.35
CA SER A 102 -38.19 -16.20 -11.37
C SER A 102 -39.39 -15.28 -11.62
N LEU A 103 -39.15 -14.05 -12.09
CA LEU A 103 -40.19 -13.10 -12.47
C LEU A 103 -40.87 -13.52 -13.79
N LEU A 104 -40.10 -14.05 -14.75
CA LEU A 104 -40.63 -14.56 -16.02
C LEU A 104 -41.44 -15.86 -15.84
N ASN A 105 -41.02 -16.74 -14.93
CA ASN A 105 -41.72 -17.99 -14.61
C ASN A 105 -42.90 -17.82 -13.65
N LYS A 106 -43.13 -16.61 -13.12
CA LYS A 106 -44.32 -16.31 -12.34
C LYS A 106 -45.52 -16.25 -13.31
N ARG A 107 -46.14 -17.40 -13.54
CA ARG A 107 -47.36 -17.55 -14.35
C ARG A 107 -48.44 -16.65 -13.75
N PHE A 108 -48.74 -15.54 -14.42
CA PHE A 108 -49.87 -14.68 -14.10
C PHE A 108 -51.16 -15.48 -14.28
N THR A 109 -51.68 -16.03 -13.19
CA THR A 109 -53.05 -16.55 -13.14
C THR A 109 -53.96 -15.34 -13.11
N ALA A 110 -54.66 -15.07 -14.21
CA ALA A 110 -55.69 -14.04 -14.26
C ALA A 110 -56.85 -14.46 -13.35
N ASN A 111 -56.84 -13.99 -12.09
CA ASN A 111 -58.07 -13.89 -11.31
C ASN A 111 -58.74 -12.58 -11.71
N SER A 112 -60.00 -12.70 -12.14
CA SER A 112 -60.79 -11.75 -12.90
C SER A 112 -61.47 -10.65 -12.09
N GLU A 113 -60.98 -10.31 -10.90
CA GLU A 113 -61.76 -9.46 -9.99
C GLU A 113 -60.89 -8.67 -9.02
N THR A 114 -60.13 -7.70 -9.54
CA THR A 114 -59.77 -6.50 -8.75
C THR A 114 -59.34 -5.40 -9.70
N SER A 115 -60.31 -4.65 -10.18
CA SER A 115 -60.09 -3.38 -10.86
C SER A 115 -59.36 -2.41 -9.92
N ILE A 116 -58.08 -2.16 -10.23
CA ILE A 116 -57.48 -0.82 -10.27
C ILE A 116 -57.72 0.04 -9.00
N ASP A 117 -57.22 -0.41 -7.85
CA ASP A 117 -56.87 0.50 -6.72
C ASP A 117 -55.71 -0.02 -5.84
N ILE A 118 -55.07 -1.14 -6.24
CA ILE A 118 -54.03 -1.80 -5.43
C ILE A 118 -52.60 -1.37 -5.79
N ASP A 119 -52.37 -0.70 -6.92
CA ASP A 119 -50.99 -0.49 -7.38
C ASP A 119 -50.36 0.82 -6.86
N TYR A 120 -51.11 1.90 -6.71
CA TYR A 120 -50.54 3.21 -6.37
C TYR A 120 -50.02 3.27 -4.93
N SER A 121 -50.77 2.77 -3.95
CA SER A 121 -50.38 2.81 -2.52
C SER A 121 -49.23 1.85 -2.19
N LEU A 122 -49.22 0.65 -2.78
CA LEU A 122 -48.11 -0.30 -2.67
C LEU A 122 -46.86 0.19 -3.39
N GLN A 123 -47.01 0.78 -4.58
CA GLN A 123 -45.91 1.39 -5.32
C GLN A 123 -45.34 2.60 -4.58
N HIS A 124 -46.18 3.42 -3.94
CA HIS A 124 -45.74 4.52 -3.07
C HIS A 124 -45.04 4.03 -1.81
N HIS A 125 -45.51 2.96 -1.19
CA HIS A 125 -44.84 2.39 -0.03
C HIS A 125 -43.47 1.81 -0.43
N ASN A 126 -43.39 1.13 -1.56
CA ASN A 126 -42.14 0.56 -2.07
C ASN A 126 -41.16 1.67 -2.51
N SER A 127 -41.65 2.71 -3.20
CA SER A 127 -40.83 3.87 -3.57
C SER A 127 -40.36 4.65 -2.34
N MET A 128 -41.21 4.81 -1.33
CA MET A 128 -40.84 5.41 -0.04
C MET A 128 -39.79 4.57 0.69
N GLN A 129 -39.94 3.24 0.73
CA GLN A 129 -38.96 2.35 1.36
C GLN A 129 -37.62 2.37 0.62
N ASN A 130 -37.63 2.41 -0.71
CA ASN A 130 -36.42 2.54 -1.52
C ASN A 130 -35.77 3.92 -1.37
N ALA A 131 -36.57 4.99 -1.29
CA ALA A 131 -36.08 6.33 -0.98
C ALA A 131 -35.46 6.39 0.42
N HIS A 132 -36.08 5.75 1.41
CA HIS A 132 -35.56 5.69 2.78
C HIS A 132 -34.21 4.96 2.81
N ARG A 133 -34.09 3.83 2.13
CA ARG A 133 -32.82 3.09 1.99
C ARG A 133 -31.76 3.91 1.28
N GLY A 134 -32.12 4.64 0.22
CA GLY A 134 -31.18 5.52 -0.49
C GLY A 134 -30.71 6.70 0.36
N VAL A 135 -31.60 7.28 1.17
CA VAL A 135 -31.23 8.31 2.15
C VAL A 135 -30.33 7.73 3.24
N ASP A 136 -30.64 6.55 3.77
CA ASP A 136 -29.82 5.88 4.80
C ASP A 136 -28.42 5.54 4.26
N GLU A 137 -28.30 5.09 3.01
CA GLU A 137 -27.02 4.88 2.34
C GLU A 137 -26.24 6.19 2.17
N MET A 138 -26.93 7.28 1.81
CA MET A 138 -26.32 8.61 1.67
C MET A 138 -25.86 9.16 3.03
N LEU A 139 -26.64 8.97 4.10
CA LEU A 139 -26.27 9.34 5.47
C LEU A 139 -25.08 8.52 5.97
N TRP A 140 -25.08 7.21 5.70
CA TRP A 140 -23.98 6.32 6.05
C TRP A 140 -22.70 6.72 5.32
N THR A 141 -22.80 6.99 4.01
CA THR A 141 -21.68 7.48 3.20
C THR A 141 -21.20 8.85 3.67
N GLY A 142 -22.11 9.77 3.98
CA GLY A 142 -21.81 11.09 4.51
C GLY A 142 -21.08 11.03 5.85
N SER A 143 -21.51 10.14 6.76
CA SER A 143 -20.84 9.88 8.04
C SER A 143 -19.40 9.38 7.83
N ASN A 144 -19.20 8.43 6.92
CA ASN A 144 -17.86 7.90 6.62
C ASN A 144 -16.94 8.96 6.00
N ILE A 145 -17.46 9.81 5.12
CA ILE A 145 -16.70 10.94 4.56
C ILE A 145 -16.32 11.92 5.67
N LEU A 146 -17.25 12.25 6.57
CA LEU A 146 -17.00 13.17 7.67
C LEU A 146 -15.92 12.63 8.63
N ASP A 147 -15.98 11.33 8.95
CA ASP A 147 -14.96 10.68 9.77
C ASP A 147 -13.59 10.62 9.06
N GLY A 148 -13.58 10.37 7.75
CA GLY A 148 -12.40 10.48 6.90
C GLY A 148 -11.77 11.88 6.95
N LEU A 149 -12.58 12.94 6.81
CA LEU A 149 -12.12 14.34 6.91
C LEU A 149 -11.58 14.66 8.31
N ARG A 150 -12.20 14.14 9.36
CA ARG A 150 -11.72 14.27 10.74
C ARG A 150 -10.35 13.61 10.92
N ASN A 151 -10.18 12.39 10.40
CA ASN A 151 -8.92 11.66 10.46
C ASN A 151 -7.81 12.34 9.63
N GLN A 152 -8.15 12.90 8.46
CA GLN A 152 -7.23 13.71 7.66
C GLN A 152 -6.78 14.97 8.41
N ARG A 153 -7.69 15.66 9.10
CA ARG A 153 -7.35 16.81 9.93
C ARG A 153 -6.37 16.45 11.04
N GLU A 154 -6.56 15.33 11.73
CA GLU A 154 -5.61 14.87 12.76
C GLU A 154 -4.25 14.50 12.16
N THR A 155 -4.23 13.86 10.98
CA THR A 155 -2.99 13.56 10.26
C THR A 155 -2.24 14.83 9.87
N LEU A 156 -2.93 15.83 9.34
CA LEU A 156 -2.35 17.14 8.98
C LEU A 156 -1.83 17.89 10.20
N LYS A 157 -2.54 17.85 11.33
CA LYS A 157 -2.03 18.39 12.60
C LYS A 157 -0.74 17.68 13.04
N GLY A 158 -0.70 16.35 12.93
CA GLY A 158 0.49 15.56 13.23
C GLY A 158 1.67 15.91 12.32
N ALA A 159 1.43 16.05 11.02
CA ALA A 159 2.43 16.48 10.04
C ALA A 159 2.95 17.89 10.34
N LYS A 160 2.06 18.85 10.62
CA LYS A 160 2.44 20.21 11.02
C LYS A 160 3.30 20.19 12.28
N LYS A 161 2.94 19.39 13.29
CA LYS A 161 3.72 19.25 14.53
C LYS A 161 5.12 18.73 14.22
N ARG A 162 5.23 17.66 13.40
CA ARG A 162 6.53 17.13 12.97
C ARG A 162 7.35 18.15 12.18
N ILE A 163 6.74 18.93 11.29
CA ILE A 163 7.44 20.01 10.56
C ILE A 163 7.96 21.08 11.53
N LEU A 164 7.18 21.45 12.53
CA LEU A 164 7.57 22.45 13.53
C LEU A 164 8.70 21.91 14.44
N ASP A 165 8.63 20.62 14.82
CA ASP A 165 9.69 19.93 15.54
C ASP A 165 10.98 19.86 14.70
N VAL A 166 10.86 19.53 13.40
CA VAL A 166 11.99 19.55 12.45
C VAL A 166 12.56 20.96 12.31
N GLY A 167 11.72 21.99 12.18
CA GLY A 167 12.14 23.39 12.16
C GLY A 167 12.91 23.80 13.42
N ASN A 168 12.43 23.39 14.59
CA ASN A 168 13.14 23.61 15.87
C ASN A 168 14.48 22.84 15.93
N THR A 169 14.54 21.60 15.45
CA THR A 169 15.78 20.82 15.40
C THR A 169 16.80 21.35 14.38
N LEU A 170 16.34 21.91 13.25
CA LEU A 170 17.19 22.59 12.28
C LEU A 170 17.72 23.93 12.84
N GLY A 171 16.93 24.61 13.68
CA GLY A 171 17.39 25.77 14.47
C GLY A 171 18.56 25.43 15.41
N LEU A 172 18.52 24.26 16.06
CA LEU A 172 19.63 23.70 16.84
C LEU A 172 20.82 23.25 15.97
N SER A 173 20.55 22.78 14.73
CA SER A 173 21.60 22.39 13.78
C SER A 173 22.53 23.54 13.42
N ASN A 174 22.02 24.78 13.36
CA ASN A 174 22.84 25.97 13.09
C ASN A 174 23.88 26.22 14.21
N GLN A 175 23.55 25.89 15.46
CA GLN A 175 24.50 25.99 16.58
C GLN A 175 25.54 24.87 16.52
N THR A 176 25.16 23.65 16.12
CA THR A 176 26.15 22.57 15.88
C THR A 176 27.01 22.82 14.64
N MET A 177 26.46 23.39 13.58
CA MET A 177 27.18 23.77 12.37
C MET A 177 28.22 24.86 12.68
N LYS A 178 27.84 25.89 13.45
CA LYS A 178 28.77 26.90 13.96
C LYS A 178 29.85 26.32 14.89
N MET A 179 29.53 25.34 15.72
CA MET A 179 30.53 24.65 16.55
C MET A 179 31.54 23.85 15.71
N ILE A 180 31.12 23.30 14.57
CA ILE A 180 32.02 22.58 13.64
C ILE A 180 32.91 23.56 12.87
N GLU A 181 32.35 24.65 12.34
CA GLU A 181 33.12 25.69 11.66
C GLU A 181 34.20 26.31 12.57
N ARG A 182 33.87 26.53 13.85
CA ARG A 182 34.83 27.04 14.83
C ARG A 182 35.99 26.07 15.09
N ARG A 183 35.73 24.75 15.14
CA ARG A 183 36.80 23.74 15.28
C ARG A 183 37.75 23.72 14.10
N LEU A 184 37.25 23.86 12.87
CA LEU A 184 38.09 23.95 11.67
C LEU A 184 38.93 25.23 11.64
N ALA A 185 38.36 26.35 12.12
CA ALA A 185 39.10 27.60 12.24
C ALA A 185 40.23 27.49 13.29
N GLU A 186 39.94 26.93 14.46
CA GLU A 186 40.92 26.69 15.53
C GLU A 186 42.05 25.76 15.07
N ASP A 187 41.73 24.68 14.35
CA ASP A 187 42.73 23.74 13.81
C ASP A 187 43.69 24.43 12.81
N LYS A 188 43.19 25.34 11.98
CA LYS A 188 44.02 26.15 11.07
C LYS A 188 45.01 27.03 11.85
N TYR A 189 44.57 27.64 12.96
CA TYR A 189 45.48 28.45 13.79
C TYR A 189 46.54 27.60 14.50
N VAL A 190 46.18 26.41 14.98
CA VAL A 190 47.12 25.47 15.61
C VAL A 190 48.17 24.99 14.59
N MET A 191 47.76 24.66 13.37
CA MET A 191 48.66 24.27 12.29
C MET A 191 49.67 25.38 11.95
N VAL A 192 49.19 26.62 11.76
CA VAL A 192 50.07 27.77 11.44
C VAL A 192 51.03 28.07 12.61
N GLY A 193 50.55 27.98 13.85
CA GLY A 193 51.38 28.15 15.04
C GLY A 193 52.50 27.11 15.11
N GLY A 194 52.19 25.83 14.86
CA GLY A 194 53.20 24.76 14.82
C GLY A 194 54.28 24.99 13.76
N MET A 195 53.89 25.45 12.56
CA MET A 195 54.84 25.75 11.48
C MET A 195 55.84 26.85 11.89
N ILE A 196 55.36 27.94 12.50
CA ILE A 196 56.22 29.05 12.95
C ILE A 196 57.16 28.60 14.06
N VAL A 197 56.68 27.83 15.03
CA VAL A 197 57.52 27.32 16.13
C VAL A 197 58.63 26.42 15.60
N THR A 198 58.32 25.52 14.66
CA THR A 198 59.35 24.66 14.04
C THR A 198 60.40 25.47 13.29
N LEU A 199 60.00 26.51 12.55
CA LEU A 199 60.92 27.41 11.87
C LEU A 199 61.82 28.18 12.84
N LEU A 200 61.27 28.69 13.95
CA LEU A 200 62.06 29.39 14.97
C LEU A 200 63.10 28.48 15.61
N ILE A 201 62.75 27.23 15.92
CA ILE A 201 63.69 26.25 16.48
C ILE A 201 64.84 25.98 15.49
N ILE A 202 64.53 25.78 14.21
CA ILE A 202 65.55 25.56 13.17
C ILE A 202 66.50 26.76 13.07
N VAL A 203 65.95 27.98 13.01
CA VAL A 203 66.77 29.21 12.94
C VAL A 203 67.65 29.37 14.18
N LEU A 204 67.12 29.10 15.37
CA LEU A 204 67.87 29.21 16.63
C LEU A 204 69.04 28.21 16.68
N VAL A 205 68.80 26.96 16.26
CA VAL A 205 69.86 25.94 16.18
C VAL A 205 70.93 26.34 15.18
N ILE A 206 70.55 26.86 14.00
CA ILE A 206 71.52 27.34 13.00
C ILE A 206 72.33 28.51 13.55
N TYR A 207 71.69 29.48 14.21
CA TYR A 207 72.38 30.62 14.80
C TYR A 207 73.41 30.18 15.85
N PHE A 208 73.05 29.26 16.75
CA PHE A 208 73.96 28.74 17.77
C PHE A 208 75.11 27.87 17.20
N PHE A 209 74.90 27.25 16.04
CA PHE A 209 75.92 26.40 15.42
C PHE A 209 76.87 27.19 14.50
N VAL A 210 76.39 28.29 13.92
CA VAL A 210 77.15 29.14 12.99
C VAL A 210 77.89 30.28 13.71
N PHE A 211 77.38 30.73 14.86
CA PHE A 211 77.93 31.83 15.65
C PHE A 211 78.44 31.33 17.01
#